data_AF-A0AAC8Q4U8-F1
#
_entry.id   AF-A0AAC8Q4U8-F1
#
_cell.length_a   1.000
_cell.length_b   1.000
_cell.length_c   1.000
_cell.angle_alpha   90.00
_cell.angle_beta   90.00
_cell.angle_gamma   90.00
#
_symmetry.space_group_name_H-M   'P 1'
#
loop_
_entity.id
_entity.type
_entity.pdbx_description
1 polymer ?
#
loop_
_entity_poly.entity_id
_entity_poly.type
_entity_poly.pdbx_seq_one_letter_code
_entity_poly.pdbx_strand_id
1 'polypeptide(L)'
;MSKTVQGLLTFLISLAVPTGVLLILSVLPVWQGFLSPQAVSVLPKVALIVGGGFGLLYGLEAGILCIYDLETAVGWTELFVDLTWSLPNTVAGFVLGNIIYIFFGNPSRTDSEGQAWISFQPRSSGGFGHSVLQTIGTVNLGGAGQHERMHLLQARVLGPGYIPLVIASYAVTFSLQVVWTLTLGGLLALTGVRNKAYFEPPSHSAVGGFFGWIYYATPIELFAYATGNP
;
A
#
# COMPACT_ATOMS: atom_id res chain seq x y z
N MET A 1 -4.15 -27.01 -8.05
CA MET A 1 -2.68 -26.96 -7.96
C MET A 1 -2.28 -27.17 -6.50
N SER A 2 -1.20 -27.88 -6.18
CA SER A 2 -0.82 -28.00 -4.75
C SER A 2 -0.27 -26.67 -4.22
N LYS A 3 -0.46 -26.38 -2.93
CA LYS A 3 0.02 -25.14 -2.30
C LYS A 3 1.54 -24.98 -2.39
N THR A 4 2.28 -26.07 -2.33
CA THR A 4 3.74 -26.06 -2.56
C THR A 4 4.10 -25.59 -3.96
N VAL A 5 3.39 -26.07 -4.99
CA VAL A 5 3.62 -25.65 -6.37
C VAL A 5 3.21 -24.19 -6.56
N GLN A 6 2.07 -23.77 -6.00
CA GLN A 6 1.60 -22.39 -6.06
C GLN A 6 2.61 -21.42 -5.40
N GLY A 7 3.09 -21.75 -4.20
CA GLY A 7 4.10 -20.96 -3.49
C GLY A 7 5.42 -20.88 -4.24
N LEU A 8 5.89 -22.01 -4.83
CA LEU A 8 7.09 -22.04 -5.66
C LEU A 8 6.96 -21.18 -6.91
N LEU A 9 5.82 -21.26 -7.62
CA LEU A 9 5.57 -20.43 -8.80
C LEU A 9 5.53 -18.95 -8.42
N THR A 10 4.83 -18.60 -7.34
CA THR A 10 4.79 -17.23 -6.82
C THR A 10 6.20 -16.70 -6.54
N PHE A 11 7.04 -17.50 -5.89
CA PHE A 11 8.44 -17.15 -5.62
C PHE A 11 9.24 -16.93 -6.91
N LEU A 12 9.22 -17.89 -7.84
CA LEU A 12 10.00 -17.82 -9.07
C LEU A 12 9.58 -16.64 -9.96
N ILE A 13 8.28 -16.38 -10.06
CA ILE A 13 7.75 -15.25 -10.83
C ILE A 13 8.11 -13.93 -10.14
N SER A 14 7.99 -13.84 -8.83
CA SER A 14 8.40 -12.66 -8.06
C SER A 14 9.89 -12.37 -8.15
N LEU A 15 10.73 -13.40 -8.32
CA LEU A 15 12.16 -13.22 -8.54
C LEU A 15 12.46 -12.71 -9.96
N ALA A 16 11.77 -13.27 -10.96
CA ALA A 16 12.05 -12.98 -12.37
C ALA A 16 11.42 -11.66 -12.86
N VAL A 17 10.14 -11.42 -12.57
CA VAL A 17 9.35 -10.34 -13.20
C VAL A 17 9.80 -8.94 -12.77
N PRO A 18 9.87 -8.59 -11.47
CA PRO A 18 10.36 -7.29 -11.03
C PRO A 18 11.78 -7.01 -11.52
N THR A 19 12.66 -8.02 -11.49
CA THR A 19 14.02 -7.92 -12.03
C THR A 19 14.01 -7.58 -13.52
N GLY A 20 13.20 -8.28 -14.31
CA GLY A 20 13.04 -8.02 -15.74
C GLY A 20 12.45 -6.64 -16.01
N VAL A 21 11.41 -6.23 -15.28
CA VAL A 21 10.78 -4.90 -15.39
C VAL A 21 11.80 -3.80 -15.12
N LEU A 22 12.53 -3.86 -14.00
CA LEU A 22 13.53 -2.85 -13.66
C LEU A 22 14.70 -2.85 -14.65
N LEU A 23 15.11 -4.01 -15.15
CA LEU A 23 16.15 -4.09 -16.16
C LEU A 23 15.71 -3.40 -17.46
N ILE A 24 14.49 -3.66 -17.93
CA ILE A 24 13.92 -3.00 -19.12
C ILE A 24 13.84 -1.48 -18.90
N LEU A 25 13.33 -1.04 -17.75
CA LEU A 25 13.25 0.39 -17.42
C LEU A 25 14.63 1.05 -17.30
N SER A 26 15.65 0.31 -16.89
CA SER A 26 17.02 0.84 -16.76
C SER A 26 17.72 1.07 -18.11
N VAL A 27 17.35 0.31 -19.15
CA VAL A 27 17.95 0.41 -20.49
C VAL A 27 17.15 1.29 -21.45
N LEU A 28 15.86 1.52 -21.17
CA LEU A 28 14.98 2.30 -22.05
C LEU A 28 15.44 3.76 -22.25
N PRO A 29 15.86 4.51 -21.20
CA PRO A 29 16.35 5.88 -21.38
C PRO A 29 17.73 5.94 -22.05
N VAL A 30 18.52 4.86 -21.93
CA VAL A 30 19.80 4.73 -22.66
C VAL A 30 19.54 4.61 -24.15
N TRP A 31 18.60 3.76 -24.54
CA TRP A 31 18.23 3.57 -25.94
C TRP A 31 17.67 4.85 -26.57
N GLN A 32 17.01 5.68 -25.77
CA GLN A 32 16.48 6.98 -26.17
C GLN A 32 17.52 8.12 -26.15
N GLY A 33 18.77 7.86 -25.75
CA GLY A 33 19.84 8.86 -25.71
C GLY A 33 19.73 9.90 -24.59
N PHE A 34 18.86 9.68 -23.59
CA PHE A 34 18.65 10.63 -22.50
C PHE A 34 19.73 10.59 -21.41
N LEU A 35 20.55 9.54 -21.39
CA LEU A 35 21.51 9.29 -20.31
C LEU A 35 22.96 9.27 -20.81
N SER A 36 23.87 9.67 -19.91
CA SER A 36 25.30 9.62 -20.17
C SER A 36 25.81 8.17 -20.28
N PRO A 37 26.91 7.92 -21.02
CA PRO A 37 27.53 6.58 -21.12
C PRO A 37 27.85 5.94 -19.77
N GLN A 38 28.16 6.75 -18.75
CA GLN A 38 28.42 6.27 -17.39
C GLN A 38 27.16 5.67 -16.76
N ALA A 39 26.00 6.32 -16.93
CA ALA A 39 24.73 5.82 -16.40
C ALA A 39 24.34 4.47 -17.04
N VAL A 40 24.69 4.24 -18.31
CA VAL A 40 24.47 2.97 -19.02
C VAL A 40 25.12 1.78 -18.31
N SER A 41 26.28 1.98 -17.69
CA SER A 41 27.04 0.90 -17.03
C SER A 41 26.58 0.59 -15.61
N VAL A 42 25.81 1.50 -14.99
CA VAL A 42 25.44 1.45 -13.57
C VAL A 42 23.98 1.03 -13.40
N LEU A 43 23.05 1.64 -14.15
CA LEU A 43 21.62 1.44 -13.93
C LEU A 43 21.16 -0.02 -14.08
N PRO A 44 21.63 -0.82 -15.08
CA PRO A 44 21.28 -2.23 -15.16
C PRO A 44 21.73 -3.04 -13.95
N LYS A 45 22.91 -2.73 -13.38
CA LYS A 45 23.43 -3.42 -12.19
C LYS A 45 22.58 -3.09 -10.96
N VAL A 46 22.22 -1.83 -10.80
CA VAL A 46 21.30 -1.39 -9.73
C VAL A 46 19.95 -2.06 -9.89
N ALA A 47 19.39 -2.11 -11.10
CA ALA A 47 18.13 -2.78 -11.39
C ALA A 47 18.18 -4.28 -11.05
N LEU A 48 19.26 -4.98 -11.37
CA LEU A 48 19.45 -6.39 -11.02
C LEU A 48 19.52 -6.60 -9.50
N ILE A 49 20.25 -5.75 -8.78
CA ILE A 49 20.40 -5.86 -7.32
C ILE A 49 19.08 -5.54 -6.62
N VAL A 50 18.43 -4.43 -6.99
CA VAL A 50 17.17 -3.99 -6.37
C VAL A 50 16.03 -4.94 -6.74
N GLY A 51 15.88 -5.26 -8.03
CA GLY A 51 14.83 -6.16 -8.51
C GLY A 51 15.02 -7.58 -8.02
N GLY A 52 16.24 -8.10 -8.06
CA GLY A 52 16.56 -9.44 -7.56
C GLY A 52 16.43 -9.53 -6.04
N GLY A 53 16.90 -8.52 -5.31
CA GLY A 53 16.77 -8.46 -3.85
C GLY A 53 15.32 -8.36 -3.39
N PHE A 54 14.54 -7.45 -3.97
CA PHE A 54 13.11 -7.36 -3.71
C PHE A 54 12.39 -8.65 -4.10
N GLY A 55 12.62 -9.14 -5.33
CA GLY A 55 11.95 -10.32 -5.85
C GLY A 55 12.23 -11.60 -5.05
N LEU A 56 13.46 -11.73 -4.54
CA LEU A 56 13.84 -12.79 -3.60
C LEU A 56 13.05 -12.69 -2.29
N LEU A 57 13.10 -11.55 -1.62
CA LEU A 57 12.53 -11.40 -0.28
C LEU A 57 11.00 -11.40 -0.30
N TYR A 58 10.39 -10.58 -1.17
CA TYR A 58 8.95 -10.55 -1.37
C TYR A 58 8.44 -11.89 -1.90
N GLY A 59 9.13 -12.48 -2.87
CA GLY A 59 8.73 -13.77 -3.44
C GLY A 59 8.74 -14.90 -2.41
N LEU A 60 9.72 -14.92 -1.50
CA LEU A 60 9.75 -15.89 -0.41
C LEU A 60 8.57 -15.69 0.55
N GLU A 61 8.32 -14.46 1.00
CA GLU A 61 7.20 -14.17 1.90
C GLU A 61 5.85 -14.48 1.23
N ALA A 62 5.59 -13.93 0.05
CA ALA A 62 4.38 -14.16 -0.72
C ALA A 62 4.16 -15.65 -1.07
N GLY A 63 5.25 -16.37 -1.38
CA GLY A 63 5.20 -17.80 -1.68
C GLY A 63 4.90 -18.66 -0.46
N ILE A 64 5.55 -18.40 0.69
CA ILE A 64 5.30 -19.10 1.96
C ILE A 64 3.85 -18.89 2.43
N LEU A 65 3.35 -17.66 2.30
CA LEU A 65 2.00 -17.28 2.67
C LEU A 65 0.96 -17.65 1.61
N CYS A 66 1.39 -18.12 0.43
CA CYS A 66 0.54 -18.53 -0.69
C CYS A 66 -0.52 -17.48 -1.07
N ILE A 67 -0.09 -16.21 -1.17
CA ILE A 67 -1.04 -15.09 -1.21
C ILE A 67 -1.87 -15.05 -2.49
N TYR A 68 -1.32 -15.44 -3.65
CA TYR A 68 -2.06 -15.41 -4.91
C TYR A 68 -2.76 -16.73 -5.19
N ASP A 69 -4.05 -16.70 -5.50
CA ASP A 69 -4.79 -17.89 -5.95
C ASP A 69 -4.53 -18.20 -7.43
N LEU A 70 -3.48 -18.98 -7.71
CA LEU A 70 -3.08 -19.35 -9.07
C LEU A 70 -3.96 -20.44 -9.71
N GLU A 71 -5.06 -20.84 -9.06
CA GLU A 71 -6.09 -21.67 -9.69
C GLU A 71 -7.06 -20.82 -10.55
N THR A 72 -7.08 -19.50 -10.34
CA THR A 72 -7.99 -18.59 -11.05
C THR A 72 -7.24 -17.61 -11.93
N ALA A 73 -7.87 -17.21 -13.05
CA ALA A 73 -7.31 -16.16 -13.91
C ALA A 73 -7.15 -14.82 -13.18
N VAL A 74 -8.00 -14.56 -12.18
CA VAL A 74 -7.93 -13.36 -11.34
C VAL A 74 -6.64 -13.35 -10.54
N GLY A 75 -6.28 -14.43 -9.84
CA GLY A 75 -5.05 -14.47 -9.04
C GLY A 75 -3.78 -14.37 -9.90
N TRP A 76 -3.79 -14.92 -11.12
CA TRP A 76 -2.71 -14.67 -12.10
C TRP A 76 -2.63 -13.20 -12.49
N THR A 77 -3.76 -12.56 -12.75
CA THR A 77 -3.82 -11.15 -13.13
C THR A 77 -3.31 -10.26 -11.99
N GLU A 78 -3.74 -10.52 -10.76
CA GLU A 78 -3.27 -9.80 -9.57
C GLU A 78 -1.76 -9.91 -9.39
N LEU A 79 -1.20 -11.12 -9.51
CA LEU A 79 0.24 -11.36 -9.46
C LEU A 79 0.99 -10.51 -10.50
N PHE A 80 0.54 -10.53 -11.75
CA PHE A 80 1.23 -9.77 -12.80
C PHE A 80 1.06 -8.27 -12.62
N VAL A 81 -0.10 -7.77 -12.22
CA VAL A 81 -0.32 -6.34 -11.94
C VAL A 81 0.58 -5.89 -10.80
N ASP A 82 0.64 -6.65 -9.70
CA ASP A 82 1.44 -6.32 -8.52
C ASP A 82 2.95 -6.36 -8.80
N LEU A 83 3.41 -7.19 -9.73
CA LEU A 83 4.82 -7.30 -10.10
C LEU A 83 5.24 -6.44 -11.31
N THR A 84 4.30 -5.74 -11.95
CA THR A 84 4.58 -4.88 -13.11
C THR A 84 4.06 -3.45 -12.91
N TRP A 85 2.79 -3.21 -13.20
CA TRP A 85 2.16 -1.90 -13.16
C TRP A 85 2.11 -1.31 -11.75
N SER A 86 1.66 -2.09 -10.77
CA SER A 86 1.57 -1.69 -9.37
C SER A 86 2.85 -1.97 -8.58
N LEU A 87 3.95 -2.34 -9.25
CA LEU A 87 5.22 -2.69 -8.62
C LEU A 87 5.70 -1.64 -7.58
N PRO A 88 5.64 -0.32 -7.83
CA PRO A 88 6.02 0.67 -6.82
C PRO A 88 5.21 0.57 -5.52
N ASN A 89 3.91 0.25 -5.62
CA ASN A 89 3.05 0.08 -4.45
C ASN A 89 3.38 -1.21 -3.71
N THR A 90 3.58 -2.32 -4.44
CA THR A 90 4.01 -3.61 -3.87
C THR A 90 5.33 -3.46 -3.12
N VAL A 91 6.31 -2.78 -3.72
CA VAL A 91 7.62 -2.51 -3.09
C VAL A 91 7.45 -1.66 -1.83
N ALA A 92 6.69 -0.57 -1.91
CA ALA A 92 6.45 0.28 -0.75
C ALA A 92 5.71 -0.46 0.37
N GLY A 93 4.71 -1.28 0.02
CA GLY A 93 4.00 -2.15 0.95
C GLY A 93 4.92 -3.14 1.62
N PHE A 94 5.73 -3.86 0.83
CA PHE A 94 6.69 -4.82 1.35
C PHE A 94 7.70 -4.16 2.29
N VAL A 95 8.30 -3.04 1.89
CA VAL A 95 9.32 -2.36 2.69
C VAL A 95 8.72 -1.71 3.93
N LEU A 96 7.73 -0.82 3.76
CA LEU A 96 7.16 -0.07 4.88
C LEU A 96 6.32 -0.99 5.78
N GLY A 97 5.54 -1.89 5.21
CA GLY A 97 4.75 -2.87 5.94
C GLY A 97 5.63 -3.78 6.80
N ASN A 98 6.68 -4.40 6.25
CA ASN A 98 7.55 -5.23 7.07
C ASN A 98 8.34 -4.44 8.12
N ILE A 99 8.75 -3.20 7.82
CA ILE A 99 9.45 -2.35 8.80
C ILE A 99 8.53 -1.93 9.94
N ILE A 100 7.27 -1.60 9.65
CA ILE A 100 6.35 -1.01 10.63
C ILE A 100 5.47 -2.07 11.30
N TYR A 101 4.84 -2.97 10.53
CA TYR A 101 3.81 -3.88 11.03
C TYR A 101 4.37 -5.02 11.87
N ILE A 102 5.67 -5.33 11.77
CA ILE A 102 6.32 -6.31 12.64
C ILE A 102 6.29 -5.93 14.13
N PHE A 103 6.06 -4.65 14.45
CA PHE A 103 5.90 -4.19 15.84
C PHE A 103 4.49 -4.45 16.38
N PHE A 104 3.48 -4.58 15.52
CA PHE A 104 2.07 -4.65 15.88
C PHE A 104 1.41 -6.00 15.58
N GLY A 105 1.99 -6.77 14.66
CA GLY A 105 1.45 -8.04 14.20
C GLY A 105 2.54 -9.03 13.81
N ASN A 106 2.11 -10.18 13.32
CA ASN A 106 2.97 -11.17 12.66
C ASN A 106 2.34 -11.59 11.33
N PRO A 107 3.13 -11.92 10.29
CA PRO A 107 2.58 -12.44 9.05
C PRO A 107 1.69 -13.67 9.30
N SER A 108 0.50 -13.68 8.70
CA SER A 108 -0.52 -14.71 8.89
C SER A 108 -0.86 -15.36 7.58
N ARG A 109 -0.50 -16.64 7.43
CA ARG A 109 -0.87 -17.42 6.25
C ARG A 109 -2.39 -17.54 6.13
N THR A 110 -3.08 -17.78 7.24
CA THR A 110 -4.53 -17.92 7.29
C THR A 110 -5.25 -16.71 6.71
N ASP A 111 -4.75 -15.50 6.98
CA ASP A 111 -5.38 -14.25 6.51
C ASP A 111 -4.86 -13.78 5.13
N SER A 112 -3.76 -14.37 4.65
CA SER A 112 -3.11 -13.98 3.39
C SER A 112 -3.46 -14.92 2.23
N GLU A 113 -3.67 -16.21 2.52
CA GLU A 113 -3.77 -17.25 1.51
C GLU A 113 -4.92 -16.98 0.52
N GLY A 114 -4.58 -16.90 -0.76
CA GLY A 114 -5.52 -16.60 -1.85
C GLY A 114 -6.15 -15.20 -1.82
N GLN A 115 -5.66 -14.28 -0.99
CA GLN A 115 -6.19 -12.91 -0.87
C GLN A 115 -5.40 -11.87 -1.69
N ALA A 116 -4.34 -12.32 -2.37
CA ALA A 116 -3.41 -11.51 -3.16
C ALA A 116 -2.78 -10.34 -2.38
N TRP A 117 -2.56 -10.53 -1.08
CA TRP A 117 -1.81 -9.62 -0.22
C TRP A 117 -1.16 -10.35 0.96
N ILE A 118 -0.24 -9.69 1.64
CA ILE A 118 0.40 -10.17 2.86
C ILE A 118 -0.31 -9.52 4.04
N SER A 119 -0.96 -10.35 4.86
CA SER A 119 -1.69 -9.88 6.04
C SER A 119 -0.90 -10.14 7.32
N PHE A 120 -0.75 -9.09 8.13
CA PHE A 120 -0.23 -9.17 9.48
C PHE A 120 -1.41 -9.31 10.46
N GLN A 121 -1.45 -10.42 11.18
CA GLN A 121 -2.40 -10.63 12.26
C GLN A 121 -1.96 -9.82 13.49
N PRO A 122 -2.85 -9.03 14.11
CA PRO A 122 -2.51 -8.23 15.27
C PRO A 122 -2.11 -9.09 16.48
N ARG A 123 -1.16 -8.61 17.28
CA ARG A 123 -0.71 -9.30 18.51
C ARG A 123 -1.68 -9.24 19.66
N SER A 124 -2.53 -8.22 19.71
CA SER A 124 -3.51 -8.00 20.78
C SER A 124 -4.90 -7.79 20.22
N SER A 125 -5.91 -8.12 21.04
CA SER A 125 -7.33 -7.89 20.75
C SER A 125 -7.77 -6.42 20.91
N GLY A 126 -6.82 -5.49 20.90
CA GLY A 126 -7.05 -4.07 21.09
C GLY A 126 -5.90 -3.22 20.56
N GLY A 127 -6.22 -2.05 20.03
CA GLY A 127 -5.26 -1.09 19.50
C GLY A 127 -4.99 -1.24 18.00
N PHE A 128 -3.83 -0.71 17.57
CA PHE A 128 -3.41 -0.66 16.17
C PHE A 128 -3.27 -2.07 15.58
N GLY A 129 -3.91 -2.30 14.43
CA GLY A 129 -4.04 -3.61 13.79
C GLY A 129 -5.25 -4.43 14.21
N HIS A 130 -5.97 -4.07 15.27
CA HIS A 130 -7.26 -4.68 15.60
C HIS A 130 -8.42 -3.72 15.37
N SER A 131 -8.33 -2.49 15.90
CA SER A 131 -9.36 -1.45 15.74
C SER A 131 -9.01 -0.42 14.67
N VAL A 132 -7.76 -0.41 14.21
CA VAL A 132 -7.26 0.45 13.14
C VAL A 132 -6.57 -0.46 12.15
N LEU A 133 -7.21 -0.67 11.02
CA LEU A 133 -6.66 -1.44 9.91
C LEU A 133 -5.81 -0.50 9.06
N GLN A 134 -4.81 -1.04 8.38
CA GLN A 134 -4.01 -0.23 7.46
C GLN A 134 -3.38 -1.09 6.36
N THR A 135 -3.56 -0.66 5.12
CA THR A 135 -2.94 -1.24 3.94
C THR A 135 -1.95 -0.28 3.29
N ILE A 136 -0.78 -0.80 2.95
CA ILE A 136 0.20 -0.14 2.09
C ILE A 136 0.51 -1.12 0.96
N GLY A 137 0.09 -0.78 -0.26
CA GLY A 137 0.26 -1.67 -1.42
C GLY A 137 -0.32 -3.06 -1.15
N THR A 138 0.49 -4.11 -1.33
CA THR A 138 0.09 -5.51 -1.12
C THR A 138 0.31 -6.00 0.31
N VAL A 139 0.49 -5.11 1.30
CA VAL A 139 0.71 -5.50 2.70
C VAL A 139 -0.29 -4.79 3.60
N ASN A 140 -0.96 -5.55 4.45
CA ASN A 140 -2.02 -5.08 5.32
C ASN A 140 -1.77 -5.49 6.78
N LEU A 141 -2.18 -4.65 7.71
CA LEU A 141 -2.26 -4.93 9.13
C LEU A 141 -3.73 -5.01 9.56
N GLY A 142 -4.12 -6.16 10.10
CA GLY A 142 -5.45 -6.38 10.69
C GLY A 142 -6.42 -7.24 9.87
N GLY A 143 -5.94 -8.00 8.89
CA GLY A 143 -6.71 -9.08 8.27
C GLY A 143 -7.49 -8.73 7.00
N ALA A 144 -8.38 -9.63 6.58
CA ALA A 144 -9.14 -9.67 5.32
C ALA A 144 -10.21 -8.57 5.09
N GLY A 145 -10.11 -7.39 5.73
CA GLY A 145 -11.15 -6.35 5.71
C GLY A 145 -11.50 -5.83 4.31
N GLN A 146 -12.79 -5.63 4.02
CA GLN A 146 -13.26 -5.18 2.69
C GLN A 146 -12.82 -3.75 2.36
N HIS A 147 -12.78 -2.86 3.34
CA HIS A 147 -12.26 -1.50 3.20
C HIS A 147 -10.80 -1.51 2.72
N GLU A 148 -9.95 -2.28 3.38
CA GLU A 148 -8.54 -2.42 3.05
C GLU A 148 -8.31 -3.02 1.65
N ARG A 149 -9.19 -3.94 1.21
CA ARG A 149 -9.15 -4.45 -0.17
C ARG A 149 -9.47 -3.37 -1.20
N MET A 150 -10.29 -2.38 -0.87
CA MET A 150 -10.52 -1.24 -1.74
C MET A 150 -9.24 -0.44 -1.93
N HIS A 151 -8.45 -0.22 -0.88
CA HIS A 151 -7.14 0.43 -1.00
C HIS A 151 -6.15 -0.38 -1.85
N LEU A 152 -6.14 -1.71 -1.71
CA LEU A 152 -5.35 -2.58 -2.60
C LEU A 152 -5.81 -2.45 -4.06
N LEU A 153 -7.12 -2.44 -4.32
CA LEU A 153 -7.66 -2.24 -5.66
C LEU A 153 -7.30 -0.85 -6.21
N GLN A 154 -7.42 0.21 -5.42
CA GLN A 154 -7.00 1.56 -5.80
C GLN A 154 -5.52 1.61 -6.14
N ALA A 155 -4.66 0.94 -5.35
CA ALA A 155 -3.24 0.81 -5.64
C ALA A 155 -2.98 0.13 -6.98
N ARG A 156 -3.68 -0.97 -7.27
CA ARG A 156 -3.57 -1.70 -8.54
C ARG A 156 -4.05 -0.89 -9.74
N VAL A 157 -5.18 -0.20 -9.61
CA VAL A 157 -5.75 0.61 -10.71
C VAL A 157 -4.86 1.82 -10.99
N LEU A 158 -4.46 2.56 -9.95
CA LEU A 158 -3.68 3.79 -10.10
C LEU A 158 -2.19 3.53 -10.32
N GLY A 159 -1.73 2.30 -10.06
CA GLY A 159 -0.36 1.86 -10.29
C GLY A 159 0.65 2.83 -9.66
N PRO A 160 1.68 3.29 -10.39
CA PRO A 160 2.71 4.17 -9.83
C PRO A 160 2.17 5.51 -9.28
N GLY A 161 0.97 5.92 -9.69
CA GLY A 161 0.34 7.16 -9.25
C GLY A 161 -0.34 7.09 -7.88
N TYR A 162 -0.57 5.88 -7.32
CA TYR A 162 -1.32 5.71 -6.08
C TYR A 162 -0.67 6.40 -4.88
N ILE A 163 0.57 6.02 -4.53
CA ILE A 163 1.28 6.60 -3.37
C ILE A 163 1.45 8.11 -3.48
N PRO A 164 1.90 8.68 -4.62
CA PRO A 164 1.93 10.14 -4.80
C PRO A 164 0.57 10.81 -4.56
N LEU A 165 -0.52 10.20 -5.06
CA LEU A 165 -1.86 10.72 -4.87
C LEU A 165 -2.31 10.66 -3.41
N VAL A 166 -2.02 9.56 -2.70
CA VAL A 166 -2.27 9.44 -1.26
C VAL A 166 -1.52 10.53 -0.50
N ILE A 167 -0.20 10.68 -0.72
CA ILE A 167 0.62 11.71 -0.06
C ILE A 167 0.08 13.11 -0.34
N ALA A 168 -0.22 13.43 -1.61
CA ALA A 168 -0.77 14.72 -1.99
C ALA A 168 -2.12 14.98 -1.33
N SER A 169 -2.98 13.96 -1.26
CA SER A 169 -4.29 14.05 -0.61
C SER A 169 -4.15 14.36 0.88
N TYR A 170 -3.29 13.63 1.58
CA TYR A 170 -3.01 13.88 3.00
C TYR A 170 -2.38 15.26 3.24
N ALA A 171 -1.49 15.72 2.37
CA ALA A 171 -0.89 17.05 2.48
C ALA A 171 -1.96 18.14 2.34
N VAL A 172 -2.87 18.02 1.35
CA VAL A 172 -3.97 18.97 1.14
C VAL A 172 -4.93 18.97 2.32
N THR A 173 -5.43 17.80 2.76
CA THR A 173 -6.37 17.74 3.89
C THR A 173 -5.72 18.24 5.19
N PHE A 174 -4.45 17.90 5.43
CA PHE A 174 -3.69 18.45 6.55
C PHE A 174 -3.61 19.98 6.50
N SER A 175 -3.21 20.56 5.36
CA SER A 175 -3.13 22.01 5.20
C SER A 175 -4.48 22.70 5.40
N LEU A 176 -5.57 22.14 4.86
CA LEU A 176 -6.92 22.67 5.06
C LEU A 176 -7.33 22.65 6.53
N GLN A 177 -7.09 21.55 7.24
CA GLN A 177 -7.39 21.42 8.66
C GLN A 177 -6.60 22.44 9.50
N VAL A 178 -5.31 22.61 9.22
CA VAL A 178 -4.45 23.59 9.92
C VAL A 178 -4.93 25.02 9.66
N VAL A 179 -5.11 25.40 8.39
CA VAL A 179 -5.57 26.75 8.03
C VAL A 179 -6.92 27.05 8.66
N TRP A 180 -7.88 26.13 8.56
CA TRP A 180 -9.20 26.28 9.20
C TRP A 180 -9.06 26.49 10.71
N THR A 181 -8.31 25.62 11.38
CA THR A 181 -8.14 25.64 12.84
C THR A 181 -7.52 26.95 13.31
N LEU A 182 -6.53 27.47 12.60
CA LEU A 182 -5.83 28.71 12.95
C LEU A 182 -6.59 29.98 12.56
N THR A 183 -7.59 29.88 11.68
CA THR A 183 -8.35 31.04 11.18
C THR A 183 -9.79 31.01 11.68
N LEU A 184 -10.73 30.68 10.80
CA LEU A 184 -12.17 30.74 11.07
C LEU A 184 -12.58 29.78 12.19
N GLY A 185 -12.03 28.57 12.20
CA GLY A 185 -12.28 27.58 13.24
C GLY A 185 -11.90 28.09 14.63
N GLY A 186 -10.68 28.64 14.77
CA GLY A 186 -10.20 29.25 16.00
C GLY A 186 -11.08 30.41 16.46
N LEU A 187 -11.44 31.32 15.55
CA LEU A 187 -12.32 32.44 15.87
C LEU A 187 -13.70 31.98 16.35
N LEU A 188 -14.31 31.01 15.66
CA LEU A 188 -15.61 30.45 16.05
C LEU A 188 -15.55 29.74 17.40
N ALA A 189 -14.43 29.08 17.72
CA ALA A 189 -14.22 28.49 19.03
C ALA A 189 -14.07 29.55 20.13
N LEU A 190 -13.26 30.58 19.89
CA LEU A 190 -13.03 31.69 20.83
C LEU A 190 -14.29 32.51 21.12
N THR A 191 -15.18 32.63 20.13
CA THR A 191 -16.47 33.35 20.26
C THR A 191 -17.59 32.46 20.80
N GLY A 192 -17.31 31.19 21.14
CA GLY A 192 -18.29 30.26 21.69
C GLY A 192 -19.33 29.75 20.68
N VAL A 193 -19.16 30.03 19.39
CA VAL A 193 -20.04 29.52 18.32
C VAL A 193 -19.79 28.03 18.07
N ARG A 194 -18.55 27.56 18.27
CA ARG A 194 -18.19 26.13 18.19
C ARG A 194 -17.45 25.69 19.45
N ASN A 195 -17.59 24.41 19.79
CA ASN A 195 -16.88 23.81 20.93
C ASN A 195 -15.41 23.49 20.62
N LYS A 196 -15.06 23.39 19.32
CA LYS A 196 -13.70 23.05 18.86
C LYS A 196 -13.33 23.87 17.64
N ALA A 197 -12.04 24.19 17.54
CA ALA A 197 -11.49 24.95 16.43
C ALA A 197 -11.32 24.12 15.14
N TYR A 198 -11.05 22.82 15.26
CA TYR A 198 -10.77 21.94 14.13
C TYR A 198 -12.04 21.27 13.57
N PHE A 199 -11.97 20.69 12.36
CA PHE A 199 -13.06 19.86 11.84
C PHE A 199 -13.08 18.51 12.54
N GLU A 200 -14.26 18.10 13.03
CA GLU A 200 -14.44 16.80 13.64
C GLU A 200 -14.70 15.73 12.57
N PRO A 201 -14.08 14.55 12.68
CA PRO A 201 -14.46 13.43 11.84
C PRO A 201 -15.88 12.93 12.16
N PRO A 202 -16.52 12.20 11.25
CA PRO A 202 -17.71 11.41 11.56
C PRO A 202 -17.46 10.40 12.68
N SER A 203 -18.51 9.98 13.38
CA SER A 203 -18.42 9.04 14.50
C SER A 203 -17.89 7.65 14.13
N HIS A 204 -17.92 7.29 12.85
CA HIS A 204 -17.41 6.03 12.33
C HIS A 204 -15.96 6.09 11.81
N SER A 205 -15.30 7.26 11.90
CA SER A 205 -13.89 7.37 11.50
C SER A 205 -12.98 6.53 12.40
N ALA A 206 -12.05 5.79 11.78
CA ALA A 206 -11.05 4.99 12.50
C ALA A 206 -10.09 5.85 13.34
N VAL A 207 -9.88 7.11 12.93
CA VAL A 207 -9.05 8.08 13.65
C VAL A 207 -9.93 9.20 14.20
N GLY A 208 -9.73 9.56 15.48
CA GLY A 208 -10.45 10.63 16.15
C GLY A 208 -9.71 11.97 16.19
N GLY A 209 -10.38 12.99 16.74
CA GLY A 209 -9.75 14.28 17.07
C GLY A 209 -9.29 15.08 15.85
N PHE A 210 -8.19 15.83 16.02
CA PHE A 210 -7.66 16.72 14.98
C PHE A 210 -7.28 15.98 13.69
N PHE A 211 -6.68 14.79 13.82
CA PHE A 211 -6.23 13.98 12.69
C PHE A 211 -7.34 13.16 12.04
N GLY A 212 -8.45 12.94 12.75
CA GLY A 212 -9.55 12.13 12.21
C GLY A 212 -10.14 12.68 10.94
N TRP A 213 -10.36 14.00 10.87
CA TRP A 213 -10.87 14.62 9.64
C TRP A 213 -9.85 14.57 8.50
N ILE A 214 -8.56 14.73 8.80
CA ILE A 214 -7.48 14.64 7.81
C ILE A 214 -7.46 13.26 7.15
N TYR A 215 -7.61 12.23 7.98
CA TYR A 215 -7.73 10.83 7.54
C TYR A 215 -8.99 10.64 6.69
N TYR A 216 -10.17 10.93 7.25
CA TYR A 216 -11.46 10.68 6.61
C TYR A 216 -11.66 11.45 5.29
N ALA A 217 -11.18 12.69 5.20
CA ALA A 217 -11.52 13.60 4.10
C ALA A 217 -10.61 13.48 2.86
N THR A 218 -9.71 12.49 2.79
CA THR A 218 -8.93 12.30 1.56
C THR A 218 -9.84 11.78 0.43
N PRO A 219 -9.61 12.18 -0.84
CA PRO A 219 -10.41 11.66 -1.95
C PRO A 219 -10.41 10.13 -2.06
N ILE A 220 -9.30 9.50 -1.65
CA ILE A 220 -9.13 8.04 -1.64
C ILE A 220 -10.07 7.38 -0.62
N GLU A 221 -10.14 7.94 0.58
CA GLU A 221 -11.02 7.49 1.67
C GLU A 221 -12.49 7.75 1.34
N LEU A 222 -12.82 8.97 0.88
CA LEU A 222 -14.17 9.34 0.47
C LEU A 222 -14.71 8.41 -0.64
N PHE A 223 -13.86 8.01 -1.58
CA PHE A 223 -14.22 7.02 -2.60
C PHE A 223 -14.49 5.64 -2.00
N ALA A 224 -13.66 5.18 -1.07
CA ALA A 224 -13.87 3.90 -0.39
C ALA A 224 -15.21 3.88 0.38
N TYR A 225 -15.52 4.94 1.14
CA TYR A 225 -16.81 5.08 1.82
C TYR A 225 -18.00 5.14 0.86
N ALA A 226 -17.87 5.92 -0.24
CA ALA A 226 -18.95 6.09 -1.21
C ALA A 226 -19.31 4.79 -1.97
N THR A 227 -18.38 3.84 -2.04
CA THR A 227 -18.60 2.53 -2.69
C THR A 227 -19.16 1.47 -1.75
N GLY A 228 -19.57 1.86 -0.52
CA GLY A 228 -20.20 0.96 0.44
C GLY A 228 -19.22 0.08 1.21
N ASN A 229 -17.93 0.45 1.23
CA ASN A 229 -16.88 -0.21 2.01
C ASN A 229 -16.42 0.71 3.15
N PRO A 230 -17.20 0.83 4.24
CA PRO A 230 -16.81 1.58 5.43
C PRO A 230 -15.67 0.91 6.18
#